data_AF-A0A6B1EU38-F1
#
_entry.id   AF-A0A6B1EU38-F1
#
_cell.length_a   1.000
_cell.length_b   1.000
_cell.length_c   1.000
_cell.angle_alpha   90.00
_cell.angle_beta   90.00
_cell.angle_gamma   90.00
#
_symmetry.space_group_name_H-M   'P 1'
#
loop_
_entity.id
_entity.type
_entity.pdbx_description
1 polymer ?
#
loop_
_entity_poly.entity_id
_entity_poly.type
_entity_poly.pdbx_seq_one_letter_code
_entity_poly.pdbx_strand_id
1 'polypeptide(L)' 'MRITTIEIKNFRAFYGEYLIDLHKAGKNLLVYGENGSGKTSLYQALKRFLESSEGGHQFKPYQNIFNRTYAVHSFVA' A
#
# COMPACT_ATOMS: atom_id res chain seq x y z
N MET A 1 -3.37 -21.58 1.33
CA MET A 1 -3.13 -20.50 0.34
C MET A 1 -1.78 -19.85 0.64
N ARG A 2 -0.97 -19.47 -0.36
CA ARG A 2 0.30 -18.74 -0.17
C ARG A 2 0.25 -17.43 -0.95
N ILE A 3 0.83 -16.37 -0.39
CA ILE A 3 0.97 -15.09 -1.09
C ILE A 3 2.16 -15.20 -2.04
N THR A 4 1.93 -14.95 -3.34
CA THR A 4 2.98 -14.95 -4.37
C THR A 4 3.35 -13.55 -4.81
N THR A 5 2.46 -12.59 -4.64
CA THR A 5 2.64 -11.22 -5.12
C THR A 5 1.89 -10.27 -4.21
N ILE A 6 2.51 -9.13 -3.89
CA ILE A 6 1.89 -8.03 -3.15
C ILE A 6 1.99 -6.78 -4.02
N GLU A 7 0.84 -6.22 -4.40
CA GLU A 7 0.75 -4.95 -5.12
C GLU A 7 0.22 -3.87 -4.17
N ILE A 8 0.92 -2.73 -4.10
CA ILE A 8 0.56 -1.62 -3.23
C ILE A 8 0.51 -0.36 -4.05
N LYS A 9 -0.63 0.32 -4.01
CA LYS A 9 -0.87 1.55 -4.74
C LYS A 9 -1.30 2.67 -3.81
N ASN A 10 -0.58 3.79 -3.83
CA ASN A 10 -0.96 5.03 -3.15
C ASN A 10 -1.38 4.86 -1.68
N PHE A 11 -0.65 4.05 -0.92
CA PHE A 11 -0.96 3.70 0.48
C PHE A 11 0.12 4.19 1.44
N ARG A 12 -0.23 5.07 2.38
CA ARG A 12 0.66 5.62 3.41
C ARG A 12 2.02 6.05 2.86
N ALA A 13 3.09 5.30 3.13
CA ALA A 13 4.44 5.63 2.66
C ALA A 13 4.69 5.27 1.17
N PHE A 14 3.82 4.48 0.56
CA PHE A 14 3.93 4.03 -0.83
C PHE A 14 3.19 4.98 -1.77
N TYR A 15 3.92 5.85 -2.47
CA TYR A 15 3.38 6.73 -3.51
C TYR A 15 3.56 6.11 -4.90
N GLY A 16 2.51 6.04 -5.71
CA GLY A 16 2.54 5.30 -6.97
C GLY A 16 2.29 3.81 -6.75
N GLU A 17 2.83 2.98 -7.64
CA GLU A 17 2.62 1.53 -7.67
C GLU A 17 3.91 0.79 -7.30
N TYR A 18 3.79 -0.19 -6.40
CA TYR A 18 4.88 -1.05 -5.98
C TYR A 18 4.46 -2.51 -6.08
N LEU A 19 5.31 -3.33 -6.71
CA LEU A 19 5.12 -4.76 -6.86
C LEU A 19 6.22 -5.51 -6.08
N ILE A 20 5.80 -6.38 -5.17
CA ILE A 20 6.69 -7.30 -4.46
C ILE A 20 6.37 -8.72 -4.94
N ASP A 21 7.24 -9.29 -5.77
CA ASP A 21 7.12 -10.66 -6.26
C ASP A 21 7.83 -11.63 -5.30
N LEU A 22 7.07 -12.58 -4.73
CA LEU A 22 7.58 -13.67 -3.88
C LEU A 22 7.80 -14.97 -4.67
N HIS A 23 7.56 -14.92 -5.98
CA HIS A 23 7.58 -16.00 -6.94
C HIS A 23 6.57 -17.12 -6.62
N LYS A 24 6.35 -18.02 -7.59
CA LYS A 24 5.33 -19.09 -7.53
C LYS A 24 5.47 -20.03 -6.33
N ALA A 25 6.67 -20.15 -5.75
CA ALA A 25 6.91 -20.99 -4.59
C ALA A 25 6.28 -20.43 -3.29
N GLY A 26 6.06 -19.11 -3.21
CA GLY A 26 5.66 -18.42 -1.98
C GLY A 26 6.71 -18.62 -0.88
N LYS A 27 7.66 -17.69 -0.77
CA LYS A 27 8.76 -17.76 0.21
C LYS A 27 8.45 -16.92 1.46
N ASN A 28 9.21 -17.17 2.52
CA ASN A 28 9.21 -16.30 3.70
C ASN A 28 9.78 -14.92 3.31
N LEU A 29 9.05 -13.85 3.64
CA LEU A 29 9.46 -12.48 3.39
C LEU A 29 9.97 -11.84 4.70
N LEU A 30 11.22 -11.39 4.72
CA LEU A 30 11.77 -10.55 5.78
C LEU A 30 11.81 -9.09 5.30
N VAL A 31 11.13 -8.20 6.02
CA VAL A 31 11.10 -6.77 5.72
C VAL A 31 11.97 -6.02 6.72
N TYR A 32 13.01 -5.35 6.25
CA TYR A 32 13.95 -4.58 7.07
C TYR A 32 14.34 -3.26 6.38
N GLY A 33 15.00 -2.36 7.12
CA GLY A 33 15.41 -1.03 6.64
C GLY A 33 15.38 0.04 7.74
N GLU A 34 15.69 1.28 7.40
CA GLU A 34 15.80 2.41 8.35
C GLU A 34 14.46 2.92 8.90
N ASN A 35 14.49 3.62 10.03
CA ASN A 35 13.29 4.25 10.59
C ASN A 35 12.68 5.23 9.58
N GLY A 36 11.36 5.16 9.38
CA GLY A 36 10.65 5.95 8.37
C GLY A 36 10.58 5.33 6.97
N SER A 37 11.27 4.21 6.69
CA SER A 37 11.31 3.58 5.35
C SER A 37 10.00 2.93 4.87
N GLY A 38 8.92 2.98 5.66
CA GLY A 38 7.62 2.42 5.28
C GLY A 38 7.34 0.97 5.71
N LYS A 39 8.19 0.34 6.53
CA LYS A 39 7.95 -1.03 7.04
C LYS A 39 6.59 -1.21 7.72
N THR A 40 6.24 -0.31 8.66
CA THR A 40 4.93 -0.32 9.33
C THR A 40 3.79 -0.03 8.36
N SER A 41 4.05 0.75 7.30
CA SER A 41 3.06 0.98 6.24
C SER A 41 2.78 -0.31 5.46
N LEU A 42 3.80 -1.12 5.16
CA LEU A 42 3.61 -2.41 4.49
C LEU A 42 2.79 -3.38 5.34
N TYR A 43 3.13 -3.49 6.63
CA TYR A 43 2.35 -4.30 7.57
C TYR A 43 0.89 -3.85 7.61
N GLN A 44 0.63 -2.54 7.66
CA GLN A 44 -0.73 -2.01 7.69
C GLN A 44 -1.49 -2.24 6.38
N ALA A 45 -0.83 -2.21 5.23
CA ALA A 45 -1.47 -2.55 3.95
C ALA A 45 -1.98 -4.00 3.98
N LEU A 46 -1.13 -4.94 4.42
CA LEU A 46 -1.47 -6.36 4.53
C LEU A 46 -2.57 -6.61 5.56
N LYS A 47 -2.45 -6.03 6.76
CA LYS A 47 -3.44 -6.17 7.84
C LYS A 47 -4.83 -5.73 7.35
N ARG A 48 -4.92 -4.54 6.76
CA ARG A 48 -6.19 -3.96 6.28
C ARG A 48 -6.77 -4.73 5.11
N PHE A 49 -5.93 -5.27 4.24
CA PHE A 49 -6.39 -6.15 3.16
C PHE A 49 -7.08 -7.40 3.72
N LEU A 50 -6.48 -8.05 4.72
CA LEU A 50 -7.05 -9.26 5.32
C LEU A 50 -8.31 -8.97 6.16
N GLU A 51 -8.34 -7.83 6.85
CA GLU A 51 -9.51 -7.37 7.64
C GLU A 51 -10.62 -6.75 6.77
N SER A 52 -10.39 -6.53 5.47
CA SER A 52 -11.33 -5.81 4.61
C SER A 52 -12.70 -6.50 4.48
N SER A 53 -12.76 -7.81 4.69
CA SER A 53 -14.00 -8.59 4.65
C SER A 53 -14.94 -8.30 5.83
N GLU A 54 -14.46 -7.70 6.92
CA GLU A 54 -15.27 -7.45 8.12
C GLU A 54 -16.13 -6.17 8.03
N GLY A 55 -16.04 -5.43 6.91
CA GLY A 55 -16.83 -4.21 6.66
C GLY A 55 -16.36 -2.99 7.49
N GLY A 56 -16.88 -1.80 7.16
CA GLY A 56 -16.69 -0.59 7.98
C GLY A 56 -15.31 0.11 7.91
N HIS A 57 -14.41 -0.35 7.04
CA HIS A 57 -13.05 0.18 6.99
C HIS A 57 -12.90 1.41 6.09
N GLN A 58 -12.70 2.58 6.71
CA GLN A 58 -12.34 3.80 5.98
C GLN A 58 -10.90 3.69 5.42
N PHE A 59 -10.76 3.91 4.11
CA PHE A 59 -9.46 3.87 3.42
C PHE A 59 -8.79 5.25 3.32
N LYS A 60 -9.56 6.33 3.32
CA LYS A 60 -9.07 7.71 3.18
C LYS A 60 -7.90 8.08 4.13
N PRO A 61 -7.92 7.70 5.43
CA PRO A 61 -6.80 7.99 6.34
C PRO A 61 -5.49 7.26 6.00
N TYR A 62 -5.55 6.26 5.13
CA TYR A 62 -4.42 5.41 4.74
C TYR A 62 -3.90 5.75 3.35
N GLN A 63 -4.50 6.72 2.65
CA GLN A 63 -3.98 7.17 1.37
C GLN A 63 -2.63 7.83 1.54
N ASN A 64 -1.75 7.63 0.56
CA ASN A 64 -0.49 8.35 0.50
C ASN A 64 -0.75 9.85 0.33
N ILE A 65 -0.05 10.68 1.10
CA ILE A 65 -0.26 12.14 1.15
C ILE A 65 0.08 12.88 -0.15
N PHE A 66 0.89 12.27 -1.01
CA PHE A 66 1.27 12.80 -2.33
C PHE A 66 0.30 12.35 -3.42
N ASN A 67 -0.64 11.44 -3.13
CA ASN A 67 -1.69 11.02 -4.04
C ASN A 67 -2.75 12.11 -4.23
N ARG A 68 -2.35 13.24 -4.85
CA ARG A 68 -3.23 14.32 -5.28
C ARG A 68 -3.70 14.06 -6.70
N THR A 69 -4.51 13.03 -6.90
CA THR A 69 -5.43 13.06 -8.03
C THR A 69 -6.56 14.02 -7.62
N TYR A 70 -6.80 15.08 -8.41
CA TYR A 70 -7.81 16.15 -8.20
C TYR A 70 -7.43 17.40 -7.38
N ALA A 71 -6.28 18.04 -7.65
CA ALA A 71 -6.08 19.45 -7.29
C ALA A 71 -5.45 20.31 -8.40
N VAL A 72 -5.64 19.91 -9.66
CA VAL A 72 -5.52 20.81 -10.81
C VAL A 72 -6.92 20.96 -11.38
N HIS A 73 -7.69 21.87 -10.79
CA HIS A 73 -8.68 22.57 -11.59
C HIS A 73 -7.88 23.38 -12.60
N SER A 74 -7.83 22.84 -13.81
CA SER A 74 -7.66 23.58 -15.05
C SER A 74 -8.67 24.74 -15.05
N PHE A 75 -8.18 25.94 -14.83
CA PHE A 75 -8.70 27.16 -15.44
C PHE A 75 -7.49 27.95 -15.94
N VAL A 76 -7.02 27.53 -17.13
CA VAL A 76 -6.39 28.44 -18.08
C VAL A 76 -7.38 28.53 -19.23
N ALA A 77 -8.16 29.62 -19.22
CA ALA A 77 -8.71 30.32 -20.37
C ALA A 77 -9.23 31.66 -19.83
#